data_AF-A0A1I0T3Q5-F1
#
_entry.id   AF-A0A1I0T3Q5-F1
#
_cell.length_a   1.000
_cell.length_b   1.000
_cell.length_c   1.000
_cell.angle_alpha   90.00
_cell.angle_beta   90.00
_cell.angle_gamma   90.00
#
_symmetry.space_group_name_H-M   'P 1'
#
loop_
_entity.id
_entity.type
_entity.pdbx_description
1 polymer ?
#
loop_
_entity_poly.entity_id
_entity_poly.type
_entity_poly.pdbx_seq_one_letter_code
_entity_poly.pdbx_strand_id
1 'polypeptide(L)'
;MTDTDSRAHVVELLSDANLCMFTTTSTDGHLIARPMALQETEFDGDLWFFAAADSRKVADIGANPSVGISFQSGTSWVSVSGRASVVRDDAKKKDLWSQGVAAWFQDGPESDGIVLIKVEAEGAEYWSAPGSKVSTLIAYAKSRITGDRPDVGTNDTVDLS
;
A
#
# COMPACT_ATOMS: atom_id res chain seq x y z
N MET A 1 -4.84 -18.54 -12.22
CA MET A 1 -3.46 -18.07 -12.02
C MET A 1 -2.81 -18.98 -11.00
N THR A 2 -1.53 -19.30 -11.14
CA THR A 2 -0.77 -19.93 -10.05
C THR A 2 -0.49 -18.86 -8.99
N ASP A 3 -0.29 -19.25 -7.73
CA ASP A 3 -0.04 -18.34 -6.60
C ASP A 3 1.10 -17.32 -6.88
N THR A 4 2.16 -17.78 -7.55
CA THR A 4 3.28 -16.95 -8.02
C THR A 4 2.89 -15.87 -9.02
N ASP A 5 1.92 -16.15 -9.90
CA ASP A 5 1.42 -15.22 -10.93
C ASP A 5 0.55 -14.12 -10.28
N SER A 6 -0.21 -14.48 -9.23
CA SER A 6 -1.00 -13.53 -8.44
C SER A 6 -0.13 -12.59 -7.60
N ARG A 7 0.93 -13.10 -6.96
CA ARG A 7 1.91 -12.27 -6.23
C ARG A 7 2.62 -11.27 -7.15
N ALA A 8 3.05 -11.73 -8.33
CA ALA A 8 3.71 -10.87 -9.33
C ALA A 8 2.79 -9.75 -9.82
N HIS A 9 1.51 -10.05 -10.06
CA HIS A 9 0.54 -9.05 -10.51
C HIS A 9 0.22 -7.99 -9.44
N VAL A 10 0.09 -8.39 -8.17
CA VAL A 10 -0.05 -7.43 -7.05
C VAL A 10 1.14 -6.48 -7.02
N VAL A 11 2.36 -7.01 -7.18
CA VAL A 11 3.58 -6.19 -7.16
C VAL A 11 3.64 -5.22 -8.33
N GLU A 12 3.23 -5.63 -9.53
CA GLU A 12 3.10 -4.72 -10.67
C GLU A 12 2.15 -3.55 -10.35
N LEU A 13 0.98 -3.84 -9.78
CA LEU A 13 0.01 -2.82 -9.38
C LEU A 13 0.52 -1.89 -8.27
N LEU A 14 1.32 -2.41 -7.34
CA LEU A 14 1.93 -1.65 -6.25
C LEU A 14 3.08 -0.77 -6.74
N SER A 15 3.89 -1.27 -7.68
CA SER A 15 5.07 -0.57 -8.20
C SER A 15 4.70 0.69 -8.99
N ASP A 16 3.53 0.69 -9.64
CA ASP A 16 2.98 1.87 -10.31
C ASP A 16 2.46 2.92 -9.32
N ALA A 17 2.18 2.53 -8.07
CA ALA A 17 1.53 3.37 -7.08
C ALA A 17 2.54 3.97 -6.08
N ASN A 18 3.10 5.13 -6.44
CA ASN A 18 4.03 5.89 -5.57
C ASN A 18 3.41 6.41 -4.26
N LEU A 19 2.08 6.44 -4.16
CA LEU A 19 1.33 6.95 -3.01
C LEU A 19 0.23 5.96 -2.62
N CYS A 20 0.08 5.75 -1.32
CA CYS A 20 -0.94 4.89 -0.75
C CYS A 20 -1.64 5.55 0.44
N MET A 21 -2.78 4.99 0.83
CA MET A 21 -3.40 5.29 2.13
C MET A 21 -2.89 4.28 3.16
N PHE A 22 -2.08 4.76 4.11
CA PHE A 22 -1.57 3.97 5.24
C PHE A 22 -2.54 4.07 6.41
N THR A 23 -3.16 2.97 6.79
CA THR A 23 -4.17 2.88 7.85
C THR A 23 -3.57 2.24 9.09
N THR A 24 -3.81 2.89 10.23
CA THR A 24 -3.39 2.46 11.58
C THR A 24 -4.58 2.52 12.50
N THR A 25 -4.53 1.78 13.61
CA THR A 25 -5.46 1.97 14.72
C THR A 25 -4.85 2.95 15.70
N SER A 26 -5.47 4.10 15.90
CA SER A 26 -5.01 5.07 16.89
C SER A 26 -5.17 4.55 18.31
N THR A 27 -4.47 5.17 19.26
CA THR A 27 -4.48 4.77 20.68
C THR A 27 -5.86 4.84 21.35
N ASP A 28 -6.81 5.58 20.79
CA ASP A 28 -8.22 5.66 21.18
C ASP A 28 -9.13 4.67 20.42
N GLY A 29 -8.56 3.83 19.55
CA GLY A 29 -9.25 2.74 18.84
C GLY A 29 -9.83 3.11 17.48
N HIS A 30 -9.61 4.33 16.97
CA HIS A 30 -10.09 4.73 15.64
C HIS A 30 -9.17 4.28 14.51
N LEU A 31 -9.74 3.97 13.34
CA LEU A 31 -8.96 3.73 12.13
C LEU A 31 -8.61 5.05 11.46
N ILE A 32 -7.33 5.35 11.32
CA ILE A 32 -6.83 6.59 10.72
C ILE A 32 -5.97 6.26 9.50
N ALA A 33 -6.51 6.58 8.33
CA ALA A 33 -5.83 6.47 7.05
C ALA A 33 -5.15 7.80 6.66
N ARG A 34 -3.90 7.73 6.19
CA ARG A 34 -3.10 8.91 5.82
C ARG A 34 -2.29 8.64 4.54
N PRO A 35 -2.15 9.63 3.63
CA PRO A 35 -1.34 9.44 2.44
C PRO A 35 0.13 9.26 2.82
N MET A 36 0.79 8.25 2.26
CA MET A 36 2.21 7.99 2.46
C MET A 36 2.87 7.58 1.15
N ALA A 37 4.13 7.99 0.97
CA ALA A 37 4.93 7.64 -0.19
C ALA A 37 5.69 6.34 0.07
N LEU A 38 5.43 5.34 -0.76
CA LEU A 38 6.14 4.07 -0.75
C LEU A 38 7.55 4.30 -1.31
N GLN A 39 8.58 3.87 -0.59
CA GLN A 39 9.98 4.06 -1.02
C GLN A 39 10.50 2.89 -1.84
N GLU A 40 10.15 1.68 -1.42
CA GLU A 40 10.57 0.46 -2.08
C GLU A 40 9.53 -0.63 -1.81
N THR A 41 9.27 -1.44 -2.85
CA THR A 41 8.66 -2.75 -2.74
C THR A 41 9.78 -3.77 -2.97
N GLU A 42 10.48 -4.20 -1.92
CA GLU A 42 11.33 -5.37 -2.08
C GLU A 42 10.38 -6.57 -2.25
N PHE A 43 10.63 -7.37 -3.30
CA PHE A 43 9.82 -8.54 -3.67
C PHE A 43 10.03 -9.73 -2.70
N ASP A 44 10.27 -9.45 -1.42
CA ASP A 44 10.11 -10.39 -0.31
C ASP A 44 8.80 -10.15 0.46
N GLY A 45 8.06 -9.07 0.13
CA GLY A 45 6.74 -8.76 0.71
C GLY A 45 6.72 -7.49 1.56
N ASP A 46 7.85 -6.81 1.71
CA ASP A 46 7.98 -5.71 2.64
C ASP A 46 7.76 -4.33 1.99
N LEU A 47 6.93 -3.50 2.62
CA LEU A 47 6.66 -2.13 2.20
C LEU A 47 7.39 -1.14 3.11
N TRP A 48 8.18 -0.25 2.52
CA TRP A 48 9.00 0.71 3.26
C TRP A 48 8.53 2.15 3.15
N PHE A 49 8.48 2.84 4.28
CA PHE A 49 8.06 4.25 4.37
C PHE A 49 8.95 5.06 5.31
N PHE A 50 9.22 6.32 4.98
CA PHE A 50 9.78 7.26 5.95
C PHE A 50 8.71 7.89 6.84
N ALA A 51 9.05 8.15 8.09
CA ALA A 51 8.21 8.90 9.02
C ALA A 51 9.05 9.70 10.02
N ALA A 52 8.47 10.79 10.54
CA ALA A 52 9.02 11.44 11.72
C ALA A 52 8.85 10.54 12.95
N ALA A 53 9.91 10.42 13.75
CA ALA A 53 10.00 9.53 14.91
C ALA A 53 8.95 9.81 15.98
N ASP A 54 8.49 11.05 16.10
CA ASP A 54 7.49 11.53 17.06
C ASP A 54 6.06 11.54 16.48
N SER A 55 5.87 11.10 15.24
CA SER A 55 4.57 11.21 14.59
C SER A 55 3.55 10.22 15.14
N ARG A 56 2.27 10.60 15.11
CA ARG A 56 1.17 9.76 15.62
C ARG A 56 1.18 8.33 15.09
N LYS A 57 1.51 8.10 13.81
CA LYS A 57 1.57 6.72 13.24
C LYS A 57 2.61 5.85 13.93
N VAL A 58 3.74 6.43 14.34
CA VAL A 58 4.80 5.70 15.04
C VAL A 58 4.30 5.28 16.43
N ALA A 59 3.58 6.17 17.12
CA ALA A 59 2.92 5.83 18.38
C ALA A 59 1.79 4.79 18.18
N ASP A 60 0.96 4.96 17.15
CA ASP A 60 -0.13 4.04 16.78
C ASP A 60 0.43 2.63 16.53
N ILE A 61 1.49 2.50 15.72
CA ILE A 61 2.17 1.23 15.41
C ILE A 61 2.78 0.60 16.67
N GLY A 62 3.38 1.40 17.54
CA GLY A 62 3.93 0.91 18.81
C GLY A 62 2.86 0.32 19.74
N ALA A 63 1.63 0.82 19.68
CA ALA A 63 0.50 0.31 20.46
C ALA A 63 -0.21 -0.87 19.76
N ASN A 64 -0.39 -0.79 18.44
CA ASN A 64 -0.99 -1.82 17.61
C ASN A 64 -0.27 -1.89 16.25
N PRO A 65 0.52 -2.95 16.01
CA PRO A 65 1.30 -3.07 14.79
C PRO A 65 0.47 -3.53 13.58
N SER A 66 -0.80 -3.92 13.73
CA SER A 66 -1.64 -4.29 12.60
C SER A 66 -2.03 -3.06 11.77
N VAL A 67 -1.72 -3.09 10.48
CA VAL A 67 -1.91 -1.98 9.55
C VAL A 67 -2.60 -2.44 8.26
N GLY A 68 -3.22 -1.48 7.57
CA GLY A 68 -3.82 -1.69 6.25
C GLY A 68 -3.29 -0.67 5.27
N ILE A 69 -2.83 -1.12 4.10
CA ILE A 69 -2.30 -0.26 3.04
C ILE A 69 -3.20 -0.36 1.82
N SER A 70 -3.76 0.76 1.38
CA SER A 70 -4.64 0.79 0.21
C SER A 70 -4.01 1.60 -0.92
N PHE A 71 -4.00 1.01 -2.10
CA PHE A 71 -3.47 1.60 -3.33
C PHE A 71 -4.57 1.78 -4.36
N GLN A 72 -4.41 2.79 -5.20
CA GLN A 72 -5.19 2.94 -6.42
C GLN A 72 -4.22 3.24 -7.57
N SER A 73 -4.30 2.44 -8.64
CA SER A 73 -3.66 2.73 -9.92
C SER A 73 -4.71 2.68 -11.02
N GLY A 74 -5.02 3.83 -11.63
CA GLY A 74 -6.07 3.94 -12.64
C GLY A 74 -7.44 3.48 -12.12
N THR A 75 -7.93 2.35 -12.66
CA THR A 75 -9.20 1.68 -12.28
C THR A 75 -8.97 0.36 -11.53
N SER A 76 -7.78 0.21 -10.93
CA SER A 76 -7.43 -0.92 -10.07
C SER A 76 -7.22 -0.43 -8.65
N TRP A 77 -7.62 -1.27 -7.69
CA TRP A 77 -7.46 -1.05 -6.26
C TRP A 77 -6.79 -2.27 -5.64
N VAL A 78 -5.88 -2.02 -4.69
CA VAL A 78 -5.22 -3.07 -3.92
C VAL A 78 -5.35 -2.72 -2.44
N SER A 79 -5.69 -3.71 -1.62
CA SER A 79 -5.68 -3.63 -0.16
C SER A 79 -4.71 -4.66 0.38
N VAL A 80 -3.70 -4.21 1.12
CA VAL A 80 -2.71 -5.05 1.79
C VAL A 80 -2.96 -5.00 3.28
N SER A 81 -3.10 -6.15 3.92
CA SER A 81 -3.04 -6.29 5.38
C SER A 81 -1.63 -6.71 5.78
N GLY A 82 -1.09 -6.14 6.86
CA GLY A 82 0.22 -6.53 7.33
C GLY A 82 0.54 -6.05 8.73
N ARG A 83 1.78 -6.34 9.15
CA ARG A 83 2.31 -5.96 10.44
C ARG A 83 3.43 -4.93 10.27
N ALA A 84 3.29 -3.78 10.90
CA ALA A 84 4.26 -2.71 10.86
C ALA A 84 5.26 -2.79 12.02
N SER A 85 6.52 -2.45 11.73
CA SER A 85 7.56 -2.22 12.73
C SER A 85 8.30 -0.91 12.45
N VAL A 86 8.80 -0.29 13.53
CA VAL A 86 9.58 0.95 13.46
C VAL A 86 11.05 0.59 13.46
N VAL A 87 11.75 0.96 12.39
CA VAL A 87 13.15 0.60 12.15
C VAL A 87 14.04 1.85 12.24
N ARG A 88 15.12 1.75 13.02
CA ARG A 88 16.16 2.78 13.19
C ARG A 88 17.48 2.23 12.68
N ASP A 89 17.59 2.14 11.36
CA ASP A 89 18.78 1.65 10.67
C ASP A 89 19.29 2.73 9.73
N ASP A 90 20.45 3.33 10.06
CA ASP A 90 21.03 4.38 9.24
C ASP A 90 21.50 3.89 7.87
N ALA A 91 21.89 2.63 7.74
CA ALA A 91 22.28 2.06 6.46
C ALA A 91 21.06 1.92 5.54
N LYS A 92 19.96 1.35 6.03
CA LYS A 92 18.72 1.24 5.22
C LYS A 92 18.08 2.62 4.97
N LYS A 93 18.15 3.56 5.92
CA LYS A 93 17.71 4.96 5.69
C LYS A 93 18.50 5.62 4.56
N LYS A 94 19.81 5.39 4.47
CA LYS A 94 20.65 5.91 3.37
C LYS A 94 20.35 5.23 2.04
N ASP A 95 20.16 3.92 2.06
CA ASP A 95 19.83 3.11 0.89
C ASP A 95 18.52 3.58 0.21
N LEU A 96 17.49 3.82 1.02
CA LEU A 96 16.17 4.29 0.56
C LEU A 96 16.09 5.80 0.32
N TRP A 97 17.16 6.56 0.55
CA TRP A 97 17.10 8.01 0.54
C TRP A 97 16.97 8.56 -0.89
N SER A 98 16.01 9.45 -1.10
CA SER A 98 15.78 10.10 -2.40
C SER A 98 15.66 11.62 -2.27
N GLN A 99 15.76 12.34 -3.39
CA GLN A 99 15.52 13.79 -3.41
C GLN A 99 14.10 14.15 -2.94
N GLY A 100 13.11 13.28 -3.22
CA GLY A 100 11.74 13.44 -2.75
C GLY A 100 11.67 13.39 -1.22
N VAL A 101 12.34 12.42 -0.60
CA VAL A 101 12.43 12.30 0.87
C VAL A 101 13.18 13.49 1.48
N ALA A 102 14.30 13.89 0.88
CA ALA A 102 15.11 15.02 1.34
C ALA A 102 14.33 16.35 1.37
N ALA A 103 13.34 16.53 0.49
CA ALA A 103 12.47 17.70 0.49
C ALA A 103 11.58 17.80 1.75
N TRP A 104 11.24 16.66 2.37
CA TRP A 104 10.44 16.60 3.60
C TRP A 104 11.30 16.53 4.86
N PHE A 105 12.50 15.96 4.77
CA PHE A 105 13.40 15.73 5.89
C PHE A 105 14.79 16.33 5.64
N GLN A 106 14.97 17.58 6.07
CA GLN A 106 16.15 18.38 5.74
C GLN A 106 17.42 17.97 6.52
N ASP A 107 17.25 17.30 7.66
CA ASP A 107 18.37 16.89 8.53
C ASP A 107 19.15 15.67 8.01
N GLY A 108 18.71 15.09 6.89
CA GLY A 108 19.37 13.94 6.25
C GLY A 108 19.02 12.58 6.89
N PRO A 109 19.41 11.48 6.24
CA PRO A 109 18.98 10.12 6.59
C PRO A 109 19.43 9.65 7.97
N GLU A 110 20.51 10.19 8.52
CA GLU A 110 21.06 9.79 9.83
C GLU A 110 20.37 10.50 11.02
N SER A 111 19.42 11.41 10.77
CA SER A 111 18.71 12.09 11.85
C SER A 111 17.90 11.12 12.72
N ASP A 112 18.02 11.26 14.04
CA ASP A 112 17.20 10.56 15.04
C ASP A 112 15.71 10.93 14.95
N GLY A 113 15.40 12.08 14.36
CA GLY A 113 14.04 12.54 14.09
C GLY A 113 13.34 11.75 12.98
N ILE A 114 14.07 10.87 12.27
CA ILE A 114 13.57 10.11 11.14
C ILE A 114 13.68 8.62 11.41
N VAL A 115 12.60 7.90 11.16
CA VAL A 115 12.53 6.45 11.23
C VAL A 115 12.01 5.88 9.92
N LEU A 116 12.31 4.61 9.70
CA LEU A 116 11.61 3.81 8.71
C LEU A 116 10.45 3.08 9.37
N ILE A 117 9.37 2.92 8.62
CA ILE A 117 8.31 1.97 8.91
C ILE A 117 8.43 0.86 7.89
N LYS A 118 8.64 -0.36 8.38
CA LYS A 118 8.62 -1.60 7.60
C LYS A 118 7.26 -2.25 7.79
N VAL A 119 6.55 -2.57 6.72
CA VAL A 119 5.30 -3.35 6.79
C VAL A 119 5.56 -4.71 6.15
N GLU A 120 5.47 -5.75 6.95
CA GLU A 120 5.51 -7.13 6.51
C GLU A 120 4.10 -7.51 6.06
N ALA A 121 3.90 -7.71 4.76
CA ALA A 121 2.59 -8.02 4.19
C ALA A 121 2.16 -9.44 4.58
N GLU A 122 0.99 -9.57 5.18
CA GLU A 122 0.38 -10.86 5.55
C GLU A 122 -0.57 -11.35 4.46
N GLY A 123 -1.19 -10.44 3.71
CA GLY A 123 -2.07 -10.77 2.60
C GLY A 123 -2.47 -9.54 1.79
N ALA A 124 -2.95 -9.78 0.57
CA ALA A 124 -3.45 -8.74 -0.30
C ALA A 124 -4.72 -9.16 -1.04
N GLU A 125 -5.64 -8.21 -1.19
CA GLU A 125 -6.78 -8.32 -2.08
C GLU A 125 -6.65 -7.25 -3.17
N TYR A 126 -7.01 -7.61 -4.40
CA TYR A 126 -7.06 -6.65 -5.49
C TYR A 126 -8.39 -6.70 -6.23
N TRP A 127 -8.75 -5.57 -6.82
CA TRP A 127 -9.90 -5.40 -7.69
C TRP A 127 -9.43 -4.67 -8.93
N SER A 128 -9.63 -5.27 -10.09
CA SER A 128 -9.38 -4.61 -11.38
C SER A 128 -10.66 -4.56 -12.18
N ALA A 129 -11.01 -3.39 -12.74
CA ALA A 129 -12.07 -3.31 -13.73
C ALA A 129 -11.50 -3.65 -15.12
N PRO A 130 -11.94 -4.72 -15.80
CA PRO A 130 -11.45 -5.02 -17.13
C PRO A 130 -11.89 -3.92 -18.11
N GLY A 131 -10.90 -3.21 -18.64
CA GLY A 131 -10.99 -2.48 -19.90
C GLY A 131 -11.16 -0.97 -19.82
N SER A 132 -10.98 -0.34 -20.99
CA SER A 132 -11.11 1.11 -21.18
C SER A 132 -12.51 1.61 -20.80
N LYS A 133 -12.65 2.90 -20.47
CA LYS A 133 -13.95 3.56 -20.12
C LYS A 133 -15.10 3.20 -21.08
N VAL A 134 -14.78 2.90 -22.35
CA VAL A 134 -15.73 2.47 -23.39
C VAL A 134 -16.30 1.07 -23.13
N SER A 135 -15.46 0.11 -22.74
CA SER A 135 -15.89 -1.26 -22.43
C SER A 135 -16.79 -1.32 -21.19
N THR A 136 -16.47 -0.54 -20.16
CA THR A 136 -17.33 -0.36 -18.98
C THR A 136 -18.70 0.19 -19.36
N LEU A 137 -18.75 1.20 -20.25
CA LEU A 137 -20.01 1.79 -20.73
C LEU A 137 -20.88 0.76 -21.49
N ILE A 138 -20.25 -0.07 -22.32
CA ILE A 138 -20.92 -1.15 -23.06
C ILE A 138 -21.45 -2.23 -22.11
N ALA A 139 -20.67 -2.61 -21.09
CA ALA A 139 -21.11 -3.56 -20.06
C ALA A 139 -22.34 -3.04 -19.28
N TYR A 140 -22.33 -1.75 -18.92
CA TYR A 140 -23.50 -1.10 -18.29
C TYR A 140 -24.72 -1.00 -19.21
N ALA A 141 -24.52 -0.72 -20.50
CA ALA A 141 -25.63 -0.71 -21.45
C ALA A 141 -26.25 -2.11 -21.61
N LYS A 142 -25.41 -3.14 -21.68
CA LYS A 142 -25.83 -4.55 -21.78
C LYS A 142 -26.59 -5.01 -20.53
N SER A 143 -26.10 -4.69 -19.33
CA SER A 143 -26.76 -5.09 -18.07
C SER A 143 -28.14 -4.46 -17.89
N ARG A 144 -28.35 -3.22 -18.36
CA ARG A 144 -29.69 -2.59 -18.35
C ARG A 144 -30.70 -3.30 -19.26
N ILE A 145 -30.23 -4.01 -20.28
CA ILE A 145 -31.06 -4.75 -21.22
C ILE A 145 -31.26 -6.19 -20.75
N THR A 146 -30.23 -6.84 -20.22
CA THR A 146 -30.29 -8.26 -19.84
C THR A 146 -30.69 -8.49 -18.39
N GLY A 147 -30.54 -7.50 -17.51
CA GLY A 147 -30.80 -7.62 -16.07
C GLY A 147 -29.68 -8.31 -15.28
N ASP A 148 -28.63 -8.79 -15.95
CA ASP A 148 -27.48 -9.44 -15.32
C ASP A 148 -26.56 -8.42 -14.65
N ARG A 149 -25.81 -8.85 -13.62
CA ARG A 149 -24.79 -7.99 -13.02
C ARG A 149 -23.70 -7.69 -14.05
N PRO A 150 -23.29 -6.42 -14.20
CA PRO A 150 -22.15 -6.09 -15.06
C PRO A 150 -20.92 -6.86 -14.58
N ASP A 151 -20.27 -7.59 -15.48
CA ASP A 151 -18.97 -8.21 -15.22
C ASP A 151 -17.88 -7.13 -15.36
N VAL A 152 -17.71 -6.37 -14.28
CA VAL A 152 -16.86 -5.16 -14.23
C VAL A 152 -15.69 -5.30 -13.26
N GLY A 153 -15.37 -6.51 -12.82
CA GLY A 153 -14.12 -6.73 -12.11
C GLY A 153 -13.88 -8.15 -11.60
N THR A 154 -12.60 -8.50 -11.50
CA THR A 154 -12.12 -9.71 -10.82
C THR A 154 -11.66 -9.33 -9.42
N ASN A 155 -12.02 -10.13 -8.42
CA ASN A 155 -11.46 -10.08 -7.07
C ASN A 155 -10.71 -11.39 -6.82
N ASP A 156 -9.51 -11.29 -6.25
CA ASP A 156 -8.72 -12.43 -5.80
C ASP A 156 -8.01 -12.06 -4.49
N THR A 157 -7.71 -13.07 -3.68
CA THR A 157 -7.02 -12.93 -2.39
C THR A 157 -5.71 -13.69 -2.46
N VAL A 158 -4.62 -13.02 -2.12
CA VAL A 158 -3.27 -13.60 -2.11
C VAL A 158 -2.79 -13.66 -0.67
N ASP A 159 -2.45 -14.87 -0.21
CA ASP A 159 -1.70 -15.07 1.03
C ASP A 159 -0.23 -14.74 0.76
N LEU A 160 0.32 -13.80 1.54
CA LEU A 160 1.71 -13.34 1.38
C LEU A 160 2.63 -13.83 2.50
N SER A 161 2.11 -14.62 3.44
CA SER A 161 2.90 -15.27 4.49
C SER A 161 3.85 -16.36 3.97
#